data_AF-A0A2C6B226-F1
#
_entry.id   AF-A0A2C6B226-F1
#
_cell.length_a   1.000
_cell.length_b   1.000
_cell.length_c   1.000
_cell.angle_alpha   90.00
_cell.angle_beta   90.00
_cell.angle_gamma   90.00
#
_symmetry.space_group_name_H-M   'P 1'
#
loop_
_entity.id
_entity.type
_entity.pdbx_description
1 polymer ?
#
loop_
_entity_poly.entity_id
_entity_poly.type
_entity_poly.pdbx_seq_one_letter_code
_entity_poly.pdbx_strand_id
1 'polypeptide(L)'
;MFKNVIGLIVEYNPFHNGHLHHIQEIDRLFEDNIKIAVMSGDFVQRGEPSLINKFEKTKIALSQGIDIVIELPTFYSTQSAEIFAKGSVNLLNKLSCSHIVFGSESNDLEKLKKIATVSLTKEFELSLKELLAEGFSYPTAFSKALFDEKLGSNDILALEYLKAIRDTDSKIEAYCIKREKTGYYDDEKDNFSSATYIRKILLDCNEKKEDKLNKIKNLVPEFSYKILEENFGVFSCLSDFYDLIKYNIIKNYLELKNIQDLEVGLENRLYKYSLENLSFEDFFDEVLTKRITISRLQRILLHSLFGLTKTITEKIKNKVPFVKILGFSERGQEYLRYLKKIDNYNERKILTSNRNLKEILNKEEIELFNFNELCSQIYRIKSSYINIGYPIIKN
;
A
#
# COMPACT_ATOMS: atom_id res chain seq x y z
N MET A 1 -15.73 -26.87 -0.65
CA MET A 1 -14.28 -26.52 -0.58
C MET A 1 -14.17 -25.07 -1.02
N PHE A 2 -13.47 -24.22 -0.27
CA PHE A 2 -13.46 -22.74 -0.34
C PHE A 2 -13.80 -22.15 -1.72
N LYS A 3 -15.07 -21.77 -1.93
CA LYS A 3 -15.56 -21.23 -3.21
C LYS A 3 -15.31 -19.72 -3.31
N ASN A 4 -15.58 -19.01 -2.22
CA ASN A 4 -15.49 -17.56 -2.13
C ASN A 4 -14.20 -17.19 -1.40
N VAL A 5 -13.08 -17.12 -2.14
CA VAL A 5 -11.79 -16.66 -1.62
C VAL A 5 -11.63 -15.21 -2.06
N ILE A 6 -11.83 -14.30 -1.11
CA ILE A 6 -11.98 -12.87 -1.35
C ILE A 6 -10.69 -12.14 -1.01
N GLY A 7 -10.07 -11.55 -2.02
CA GLY A 7 -8.89 -10.71 -1.89
C GLY A 7 -9.25 -9.26 -1.59
N LEU A 8 -8.59 -8.67 -0.60
CA LEU A 8 -8.63 -7.24 -0.30
C LEU A 8 -7.22 -6.66 -0.44
N ILE A 9 -7.09 -5.49 -1.08
CA ILE A 9 -5.83 -4.76 -1.18
C ILE A 9 -5.94 -3.53 -0.28
N VAL A 10 -5.11 -3.47 0.77
CA VAL A 10 -5.34 -2.55 1.90
C VAL A 10 -4.04 -1.98 2.46
N GLU A 11 -4.15 -0.88 3.20
CA GLU A 11 -3.01 -0.29 3.94
C GLU A 11 -3.26 -0.20 5.44
N TYR A 12 -4.54 -0.05 5.83
CA TYR A 12 -5.02 0.13 7.21
C TYR A 12 -4.20 1.15 8.01
N ASN A 13 -4.14 2.39 7.53
CA ASN A 13 -3.26 3.45 8.04
C ASN A 13 -4.00 4.69 8.60
N PRO A 14 -4.78 4.59 9.70
CA PRO A 14 -5.09 3.38 10.46
C PRO A 14 -6.33 2.63 9.93
N PHE A 15 -6.63 1.49 10.52
CA PHE A 15 -7.93 0.83 10.34
C PHE A 15 -9.05 1.72 10.91
N HIS A 16 -10.18 1.83 10.23
CA HIS A 16 -11.27 2.75 10.57
C HIS A 16 -12.63 2.20 10.13
N ASN A 17 -13.74 2.85 10.47
CA ASN A 17 -15.09 2.34 10.22
C ASN A 17 -15.39 2.08 8.74
N GLY A 18 -14.86 2.90 7.83
CA GLY A 18 -14.95 2.62 6.39
C GLY A 18 -14.32 1.28 5.96
N HIS A 19 -13.25 0.83 6.62
CA HIS A 19 -12.66 -0.49 6.36
C HIS A 19 -13.52 -1.61 6.95
N LEU A 20 -14.09 -1.39 8.15
CA LEU A 20 -15.02 -2.34 8.77
C LEU A 20 -16.25 -2.54 7.89
N HIS A 21 -16.86 -1.46 7.42
CA HIS A 21 -17.99 -1.49 6.50
C HIS A 21 -17.66 -2.28 5.23
N HIS A 22 -16.48 -2.07 4.64
CA HIS A 22 -16.05 -2.83 3.46
C HIS A 22 -15.99 -4.34 3.72
N ILE A 23 -15.49 -4.77 4.89
CA ILE A 23 -15.47 -6.18 5.30
C ILE A 23 -16.89 -6.71 5.50
N GLN A 24 -17.75 -5.95 6.17
CA GLN A 24 -19.15 -6.34 6.43
C GLN A 24 -19.93 -6.50 5.13
N GLU A 25 -19.72 -5.63 4.14
CA GLU A 25 -20.36 -5.75 2.83
C GLU A 25 -19.89 -7.00 2.08
N ILE A 26 -18.61 -7.39 2.21
CA ILE A 26 -18.13 -8.69 1.67
C ILE A 26 -18.89 -9.86 2.32
N ASP A 27 -19.10 -9.83 3.63
CA ASP A 27 -19.85 -10.87 4.33
C ASP A 27 -21.32 -10.95 3.90
N ARG A 28 -21.91 -9.82 3.49
CA ARG A 28 -23.28 -9.79 2.93
C ARG A 28 -23.34 -10.32 1.50
N LEU A 29 -22.33 -10.02 0.68
CA LEU A 29 -22.30 -10.36 -0.75
C LEU A 29 -21.85 -11.80 -1.01
N PHE A 30 -20.97 -12.33 -0.17
CA PHE A 30 -20.34 -13.63 -0.38
C PHE A 30 -20.57 -14.54 0.84
N GLU A 31 -21.52 -15.47 0.72
CA GLU A 31 -21.73 -16.53 1.71
C GLU A 31 -20.49 -17.44 1.84
N ASP A 32 -20.19 -17.93 3.05
CA ASP A 32 -19.08 -18.85 3.33
C ASP A 32 -17.75 -18.40 2.70
N ASN A 33 -17.43 -17.11 2.86
CA ASN A 33 -16.22 -16.53 2.30
C ASN A 33 -14.98 -16.75 3.18
N ILE A 34 -13.81 -16.61 2.59
CA ILE A 34 -12.54 -16.44 3.30
C ILE A 34 -11.87 -15.16 2.81
N LYS A 35 -11.47 -14.29 3.73
CA LYS A 35 -10.93 -12.96 3.42
C LYS A 35 -9.42 -12.93 3.56
N ILE A 36 -8.74 -12.60 2.46
CA ILE A 36 -7.29 -12.48 2.39
C ILE A 36 -6.92 -11.03 2.11
N ALA A 37 -6.30 -10.37 3.09
CA ALA A 37 -5.80 -9.01 2.94
C ALA A 37 -4.33 -9.00 2.49
N VAL A 38 -4.06 -8.39 1.34
CA VAL A 38 -2.71 -7.95 0.95
C VAL A 38 -2.51 -6.55 1.51
N MET A 39 -1.66 -6.45 2.52
CA MET A 39 -1.52 -5.25 3.31
C MET A 39 -0.14 -4.62 3.13
N SER A 40 -0.10 -3.33 2.76
CA SER A 40 1.13 -2.52 2.85
C SER A 40 1.76 -2.70 4.23
N GLY A 41 3.06 -3.02 4.26
CA GLY A 41 3.80 -3.27 5.50
C GLY A 41 4.04 -1.99 6.31
N ASP A 42 5.31 -1.74 6.60
CA ASP A 42 5.73 -0.58 7.40
C ASP A 42 5.77 0.73 6.60
N PHE A 43 5.66 0.66 5.27
CA PHE A 43 5.56 1.83 4.39
C PHE A 43 4.43 1.65 3.37
N VAL A 44 3.74 2.74 3.06
CA VAL A 44 2.49 2.78 2.27
C VAL A 44 2.66 3.48 0.93
N GLN A 45 1.69 3.31 0.03
CA GLN A 45 1.72 3.73 -1.38
C GLN A 45 1.86 5.23 -1.57
N ARG A 46 1.37 5.99 -0.60
CA ARG A 46 1.49 7.45 -0.60
C ARG A 46 2.93 7.94 -0.34
N GLY A 47 3.88 7.03 -0.10
CA GLY A 47 5.28 7.36 0.16
C GLY A 47 5.55 7.71 1.63
N GLU A 48 4.73 7.19 2.54
CA GLU A 48 4.82 7.48 3.98
C GLU A 48 5.15 6.21 4.76
N PRO A 49 5.80 6.34 5.93
CA PRO A 49 5.73 5.28 6.93
C PRO A 49 4.27 5.05 7.35
N SER A 50 3.95 3.80 7.65
CA SER A 50 2.70 3.43 8.30
C SER A 50 2.64 4.08 9.69
N LEU A 51 1.45 4.55 10.12
CA LEU A 51 1.26 5.22 11.41
C LEU A 51 1.66 4.31 12.58
N ILE A 52 1.29 3.04 12.46
CA ILE A 52 1.65 1.95 13.36
C ILE A 52 2.23 0.80 12.54
N ASN A 53 3.05 -0.04 13.20
CA ASN A 53 3.77 -1.12 12.52
C ASN A 53 2.82 -2.17 11.92
N LYS A 54 3.33 -2.93 10.95
CA LYS A 54 2.55 -3.95 10.23
C LYS A 54 1.95 -5.05 11.12
N PHE A 55 2.54 -5.35 12.28
CA PHE A 55 2.02 -6.38 13.18
C PHE A 55 0.82 -5.88 13.98
N GLU A 56 0.82 -4.64 14.47
CA GLU A 56 -0.36 -4.04 15.09
C GLU A 56 -1.52 -3.93 14.10
N LYS A 57 -1.25 -3.51 12.85
CA LYS A 57 -2.26 -3.52 11.78
C LYS A 57 -2.81 -4.93 11.51
N THR A 58 -1.94 -5.94 11.56
CA THR A 58 -2.34 -7.35 11.38
C THR A 58 -3.27 -7.81 12.51
N LYS A 59 -2.96 -7.48 13.77
CA LYS A 59 -3.85 -7.80 14.90
C LYS A 59 -5.22 -7.16 14.72
N ILE A 60 -5.26 -5.88 14.31
CA ILE A 60 -6.52 -5.20 14.03
C ILE A 60 -7.27 -5.93 12.91
N ALA A 61 -6.65 -6.14 11.76
CA ALA A 61 -7.28 -6.80 10.62
C ALA A 61 -7.89 -8.17 10.98
N LEU A 62 -7.13 -9.02 11.68
CA LEU A 62 -7.62 -10.33 12.14
C LEU A 62 -8.78 -10.18 13.12
N SER A 63 -8.72 -9.20 14.05
CA SER A 63 -9.82 -8.93 15.00
C SER A 63 -11.14 -8.58 14.29
N GLN A 64 -11.05 -7.91 13.13
CA GLN A 64 -12.19 -7.43 12.35
C GLN A 64 -12.70 -8.43 11.29
N GLY A 65 -12.25 -9.69 11.35
CA GLY A 65 -12.77 -10.76 10.51
C GLY A 65 -11.95 -11.09 9.26
N ILE A 66 -10.79 -10.46 9.05
CA ILE A 66 -9.84 -10.94 8.03
C ILE A 66 -9.29 -12.30 8.46
N ASP A 67 -9.23 -13.27 7.54
CA ASP A 67 -8.77 -14.62 7.83
C ASP A 67 -7.27 -14.81 7.61
N ILE A 68 -6.70 -14.11 6.62
CA ILE A 68 -5.27 -14.14 6.32
C ILE A 68 -4.80 -12.74 5.99
N VAL A 69 -3.73 -12.30 6.64
CA VAL A 69 -3.04 -11.05 6.30
C VAL A 69 -1.67 -11.40 5.72
N ILE A 70 -1.39 -10.90 4.52
CA ILE A 70 -0.08 -11.03 3.87
C ILE A 70 0.55 -9.68 3.67
N GLU A 71 1.87 -9.62 3.78
CA GLU A 71 2.63 -8.40 3.53
C GLU A 71 2.69 -8.15 2.02
N LEU A 72 2.36 -6.92 1.60
CA LEU A 72 2.80 -6.37 0.33
C LEU A 72 4.23 -5.85 0.53
N PRO A 73 5.26 -6.47 -0.09
CA PRO A 73 6.63 -6.03 0.09
C PRO A 73 6.83 -4.55 -0.24
N THR A 74 7.74 -3.88 0.46
CA THR A 74 8.00 -2.43 0.38
C THR A 74 8.27 -1.97 -1.05
N PHE A 75 8.98 -2.78 -1.84
CA PHE A 75 9.28 -2.51 -3.25
C PHE A 75 8.05 -2.56 -4.19
N TYR A 76 6.88 -2.97 -3.69
CA TYR A 76 5.57 -2.76 -4.32
C TYR A 76 4.72 -1.76 -3.56
N SER A 77 4.68 -1.86 -2.22
CA SER A 77 3.77 -1.06 -1.39
C SER A 77 4.07 0.41 -1.47
N THR A 78 5.30 0.82 -1.80
CA THR A 78 5.72 2.22 -1.94
C THR A 78 5.80 2.68 -3.39
N GLN A 79 5.17 1.99 -4.35
CA GLN A 79 5.27 2.34 -5.77
C GLN A 79 4.05 3.14 -6.29
N SER A 80 4.10 3.51 -7.58
CA SER A 80 2.94 4.00 -8.33
C SER A 80 1.76 3.01 -8.28
N ALA A 81 0.55 3.50 -8.59
CA ALA A 81 -0.66 2.68 -8.62
C ALA A 81 -0.54 1.43 -9.50
N GLU A 82 0.13 1.54 -10.65
CA GLU A 82 0.35 0.42 -11.57
C GLU A 82 1.16 -0.72 -10.92
N ILE A 83 2.34 -0.42 -10.37
CA ILE A 83 3.22 -1.45 -9.79
C ILE A 83 2.64 -1.97 -8.47
N PHE A 84 2.03 -1.09 -7.68
CA PHE A 84 1.29 -1.47 -6.46
C PHE A 84 0.19 -2.48 -6.77
N ALA A 85 -0.63 -2.22 -7.80
CA ALA A 85 -1.69 -3.10 -8.24
C ALA A 85 -1.15 -4.43 -8.79
N LYS A 86 -0.13 -4.38 -9.67
CA LYS A 86 0.52 -5.59 -10.21
C LYS A 86 1.05 -6.50 -9.11
N GLY A 87 1.78 -5.96 -8.14
CA GLY A 87 2.30 -6.73 -7.01
C GLY A 87 1.16 -7.35 -6.18
N SER A 88 0.14 -6.56 -5.86
CA SER A 88 -0.98 -6.98 -5.02
C SER A 88 -1.85 -8.06 -5.66
N VAL A 89 -2.24 -7.88 -6.93
CA VAL A 89 -3.06 -8.85 -7.67
C VAL A 89 -2.30 -10.16 -7.88
N ASN A 90 -1.00 -10.11 -8.22
CA ASN A 90 -0.19 -11.32 -8.36
C ASN A 90 -0.07 -12.11 -7.04
N LEU A 91 0.06 -11.41 -5.89
CA LEU A 91 0.06 -12.04 -4.57
C LEU A 91 -1.27 -12.75 -4.28
N LEU A 92 -2.40 -12.11 -4.59
CA LEU A 92 -3.73 -12.70 -4.42
C LEU A 92 -3.95 -13.89 -5.36
N ASN A 93 -3.45 -13.80 -6.60
CA ASN A 93 -3.49 -14.89 -7.57
C ASN A 93 -2.68 -16.11 -7.07
N LYS A 94 -1.50 -15.90 -6.47
CA LYS A 94 -0.71 -16.95 -5.80
C LYS A 94 -1.43 -17.62 -4.63
N LEU A 95 -2.47 -17.00 -4.06
CA LEU A 95 -3.33 -17.58 -3.03
C LEU A 95 -4.66 -18.09 -3.56
N SER A 96 -4.82 -18.24 -4.88
CA SER A 96 -6.06 -18.71 -5.52
C SER A 96 -7.30 -17.91 -5.12
N CYS A 97 -7.17 -16.59 -4.97
CA CYS A 97 -8.36 -15.76 -4.76
C CYS A 97 -9.29 -15.91 -5.97
N SER A 98 -10.59 -16.10 -5.70
CA SER A 98 -11.61 -16.12 -6.75
C SER A 98 -12.10 -14.72 -7.07
N HIS A 99 -12.07 -13.81 -6.09
CA HIS A 99 -12.52 -12.44 -6.28
C HIS A 99 -11.53 -11.44 -5.68
N ILE A 100 -11.51 -10.23 -6.23
CA ILE A 100 -10.96 -9.04 -5.56
C ILE A 100 -12.09 -8.05 -5.37
N VAL A 101 -12.25 -7.58 -4.13
CA VAL A 101 -13.27 -6.59 -3.78
C VAL A 101 -12.58 -5.30 -3.35
N PHE A 102 -12.95 -4.19 -3.98
CA PHE A 102 -12.40 -2.88 -3.70
C PHE A 102 -13.48 -1.80 -3.60
N GLY A 103 -13.20 -0.76 -2.84
CA GLY A 103 -14.05 0.43 -2.79
C GLY A 103 -13.91 1.27 -4.07
N SER A 104 -15.02 1.84 -4.55
CA SER A 104 -15.04 2.75 -5.70
C SER A 104 -15.95 3.94 -5.42
N GLU A 105 -15.55 5.14 -5.86
CA GLU A 105 -16.41 6.32 -5.78
C GLU A 105 -17.55 6.27 -6.80
N SER A 106 -17.30 5.72 -7.99
CA SER A 106 -18.30 5.58 -9.07
C SER A 106 -19.25 4.39 -8.86
N ASN A 107 -18.75 3.29 -8.27
CA ASN A 107 -19.44 2.00 -8.17
C ASN A 107 -19.98 1.49 -9.52
N ASP A 108 -19.28 1.80 -10.62
CA ASP A 108 -19.62 1.38 -11.97
C ASP A 108 -18.51 0.50 -12.55
N LEU A 109 -18.52 -0.78 -12.17
CA LEU A 109 -17.49 -1.74 -12.57
C LEU A 109 -17.38 -1.89 -14.09
N GLU A 110 -18.50 -1.85 -14.81
CA GLU A 110 -18.49 -2.02 -16.27
C GLU A 110 -17.88 -0.81 -16.97
N LYS A 111 -18.16 0.41 -16.49
CA LYS A 111 -17.45 1.61 -16.95
C LYS A 111 -15.95 1.51 -16.65
N LEU A 112 -15.57 1.09 -15.44
CA LEU A 112 -14.16 0.95 -15.06
C LEU A 112 -13.45 -0.10 -15.95
N LYS A 113 -14.07 -1.24 -16.24
CA LYS A 113 -13.53 -2.25 -17.18
C LYS A 113 -13.30 -1.68 -18.58
N LYS A 114 -14.25 -0.88 -19.09
CA LYS A 114 -14.13 -0.21 -20.39
C LYS A 114 -12.96 0.78 -20.40
N ILE A 115 -12.88 1.63 -19.37
CA ILE A 115 -11.80 2.61 -19.23
C ILE A 115 -10.45 1.91 -19.11
N ALA A 116 -10.35 0.84 -18.31
CA ALA A 116 -9.12 0.07 -18.18
C ALA A 116 -8.69 -0.48 -19.55
N THR A 117 -9.61 -1.04 -20.32
CA THR A 117 -9.35 -1.54 -21.67
C THR A 117 -8.83 -0.45 -22.61
N VAL A 118 -9.48 0.72 -22.63
CA VAL A 118 -9.05 1.88 -23.43
C VAL A 118 -7.66 2.37 -22.98
N SER A 119 -7.41 2.41 -21.68
CA SER A 119 -6.15 2.88 -21.10
C SER A 119 -4.93 2.03 -21.48
N LEU A 120 -5.15 0.87 -22.10
CA LEU A 120 -4.12 -0.07 -22.52
C LEU A 120 -3.88 -0.03 -24.04
N THR A 121 -4.58 0.85 -24.77
CA THR A 121 -4.34 1.04 -26.21
C THR A 121 -3.17 1.96 -26.45
N LYS A 122 -2.55 1.83 -27.64
CA LYS A 122 -1.39 2.64 -28.02
C LYS A 122 -1.77 4.10 -28.23
N GLU A 123 -2.98 4.37 -28.70
CA GLU A 123 -3.53 5.71 -28.90
C GLU A 123 -3.63 6.46 -27.57
N PHE A 124 -4.12 5.77 -26.52
CA PHE A 124 -4.18 6.35 -25.19
C PHE A 124 -2.78 6.66 -24.63
N GLU A 125 -1.84 5.72 -24.79
CA GLU A 125 -0.45 5.91 -24.34
C GLU A 125 0.21 7.13 -25.00
N LEU A 126 0.00 7.31 -26.32
CA LEU A 126 0.51 8.46 -27.06
C LEU A 126 -0.11 9.78 -26.57
N SER A 127 -1.45 9.82 -26.43
CA SER A 127 -2.15 11.01 -25.93
C SER A 127 -1.71 11.39 -24.51
N LEU A 128 -1.56 10.40 -23.62
CA LEU A 128 -1.07 10.63 -22.26
C LEU A 128 0.35 11.20 -22.25
N LYS A 129 1.24 10.69 -23.11
CA LYS A 129 2.63 11.19 -23.23
C LYS A 129 2.68 12.63 -23.73
N GLU A 130 1.86 12.99 -24.71
CA GLU A 130 1.74 14.36 -25.22
C GLU A 130 1.30 15.33 -24.12
N LEU A 131 0.25 14.98 -23.37
CA LEU A 131 -0.27 15.81 -22.27
C LEU A 131 0.75 15.95 -21.11
N LEU A 132 1.51 14.90 -20.81
CA LEU A 132 2.60 14.98 -19.83
C LEU A 132 3.72 15.91 -20.32
N ALA A 133 4.04 15.87 -21.62
CA ALA A 133 5.06 16.75 -22.22
C ALA A 133 4.64 18.23 -22.20
N GLU A 134 3.34 18.51 -22.26
CA GLU A 134 2.76 19.85 -22.05
C GLU A 134 2.86 20.34 -20.59
N GLY A 135 3.29 19.48 -19.66
CA GLY A 135 3.49 19.82 -18.26
C GLY A 135 2.27 19.62 -17.37
N PHE A 136 1.22 18.96 -17.86
CA PHE A 136 0.12 18.53 -16.99
C PHE A 136 0.60 17.50 -15.97
N SER A 137 0.04 17.55 -14.76
CA SER A 137 0.25 16.49 -13.78
C SER A 137 -0.38 15.18 -14.28
N TYR A 138 0.16 14.04 -13.86
CA TYR A 138 -0.34 12.73 -14.31
C TYR A 138 -1.86 12.55 -14.15
N PRO A 139 -2.51 12.87 -13.00
CA PRO A 139 -3.97 12.75 -12.89
C PRO A 139 -4.73 13.62 -13.91
N THR A 140 -4.22 14.82 -14.18
CA THR A 140 -4.83 15.76 -15.14
C THR A 140 -4.66 15.25 -16.57
N ALA A 141 -3.45 14.80 -16.93
CA ALA A 141 -3.14 14.22 -18.22
C ALA A 141 -3.97 12.95 -18.48
N PHE A 142 -4.11 12.09 -17.47
CA PHE A 142 -4.91 10.87 -17.55
C PHE A 142 -6.40 11.17 -17.77
N SER A 143 -6.97 12.10 -17.00
CA SER A 143 -8.36 12.53 -17.18
C SER A 143 -8.61 13.12 -18.57
N LYS A 144 -7.70 13.98 -19.06
CA LYS A 144 -7.77 14.57 -20.40
C LYS A 144 -7.68 13.53 -21.52
N ALA A 145 -6.77 12.57 -21.39
CA ALA A 145 -6.64 11.46 -22.34
C ALA A 145 -7.90 10.56 -22.36
N LEU A 146 -8.72 10.60 -21.31
CA LEU A 146 -10.02 9.93 -21.21
C LEU A 146 -11.21 10.87 -21.48
N PHE A 147 -11.03 11.94 -22.28
CA PHE A 147 -12.08 12.90 -22.61
C PHE A 147 -12.69 13.61 -21.39
N ASP A 148 -11.83 14.05 -20.47
CA ASP A 148 -12.17 14.76 -19.23
C ASP A 148 -13.07 13.95 -18.26
N GLU A 149 -12.98 12.62 -18.31
CA GLU A 149 -13.59 11.74 -17.32
C GLU A 149 -13.02 12.00 -15.92
N LYS A 150 -13.92 12.25 -14.96
CA LYS A 150 -13.56 12.53 -13.56
C LYS A 150 -13.57 11.24 -12.76
N LEU A 151 -12.37 10.75 -12.45
CA LEU A 151 -12.18 9.56 -11.63
C LEU A 151 -11.74 9.92 -10.22
N GLY A 152 -12.34 9.28 -9.22
CA GLY A 152 -11.87 9.35 -7.85
C GLY A 152 -10.52 8.63 -7.67
N SER A 153 -9.88 8.81 -6.51
CA SER A 153 -8.59 8.15 -6.28
C SER A 153 -8.72 6.63 -6.12
N ASN A 154 -9.86 6.15 -5.60
CA ASN A 154 -10.12 4.71 -5.54
C ASN A 154 -10.53 4.15 -6.90
N ASP A 155 -11.24 4.92 -7.74
CA ASP A 155 -11.48 4.55 -9.14
C ASP A 155 -10.16 4.38 -9.92
N ILE A 156 -9.17 5.27 -9.72
CA ILE A 156 -7.84 5.13 -10.35
C ILE A 156 -7.15 3.82 -9.91
N LEU A 157 -7.17 3.51 -8.61
CA LEU A 157 -6.65 2.23 -8.11
C LEU A 157 -7.39 1.03 -8.69
N ALA A 158 -8.72 1.12 -8.79
CA ALA A 158 -9.56 0.08 -9.39
C ALA A 158 -9.17 -0.20 -10.85
N LEU A 159 -8.90 0.85 -11.65
CA LEU A 159 -8.42 0.67 -13.02
C LEU A 159 -7.10 -0.11 -13.06
N GLU A 160 -6.16 0.19 -12.16
CA GLU A 160 -4.89 -0.52 -12.10
C GLU A 160 -5.05 -1.97 -11.62
N TYR A 161 -6.00 -2.27 -10.73
CA TYR A 161 -6.34 -3.66 -10.39
C TYR A 161 -6.93 -4.41 -11.58
N LEU A 162 -7.85 -3.80 -12.33
CA LEU A 162 -8.44 -4.40 -13.52
C LEU A 162 -7.40 -4.67 -14.62
N LYS A 163 -6.49 -3.72 -14.84
CA LYS A 163 -5.31 -3.89 -15.71
C LYS A 163 -4.46 -5.06 -15.26
N ALA A 164 -4.09 -5.11 -13.97
CA ALA A 164 -3.25 -6.16 -13.42
C ALA A 164 -3.91 -7.55 -13.47
N ILE A 165 -5.22 -7.67 -13.24
CA ILE A 165 -5.97 -8.93 -13.39
C ILE A 165 -5.84 -9.46 -14.82
N ARG A 166 -6.02 -8.57 -15.82
CA ARG A 166 -5.91 -8.92 -17.23
C ARG A 166 -4.47 -9.28 -17.64
N ASP A 167 -3.49 -8.47 -17.22
CA ASP A 167 -2.08 -8.67 -17.55
C ASP A 167 -1.52 -9.97 -16.97
N THR A 168 -2.10 -10.46 -15.86
CA THR A 168 -1.66 -11.69 -15.18
C THR A 168 -2.41 -12.94 -15.63
N ASP A 169 -3.31 -12.82 -16.61
CA ASP A 169 -4.25 -13.88 -17.05
C ASP A 169 -4.91 -14.59 -15.86
N SER A 170 -5.26 -13.79 -14.83
CA SER A 170 -5.82 -14.32 -13.60
C SER A 170 -7.30 -14.62 -13.78
N LYS A 171 -7.76 -15.72 -13.17
CA LYS A 171 -9.20 -16.06 -13.07
C LYS A 171 -9.93 -15.27 -11.99
N ILE A 172 -9.28 -14.29 -11.38
CA ILE A 172 -9.87 -13.42 -10.37
C ILE A 172 -10.97 -12.57 -11.01
N GLU A 173 -12.16 -12.60 -10.41
CA GLU A 173 -13.25 -11.69 -10.74
C GLU A 173 -13.20 -10.43 -9.89
N ALA A 174 -13.36 -9.26 -10.50
CA ALA A 174 -13.40 -7.99 -9.79
C ALA A 174 -14.82 -7.67 -9.32
N TYR A 175 -14.94 -7.12 -8.11
CA TYR A 175 -16.19 -6.58 -7.58
C TYR A 175 -15.92 -5.21 -6.95
N CYS A 176 -16.84 -4.26 -7.12
CA CYS A 176 -16.73 -2.94 -6.49
C CYS A 176 -17.83 -2.71 -5.46
N ILE A 177 -17.48 -2.06 -4.36
CA ILE A 177 -18.42 -1.58 -3.34
C ILE A 177 -18.39 -0.06 -3.35
N LYS A 178 -19.57 0.56 -3.32
CA LYS A 178 -19.70 2.01 -3.29
C LYS A 178 -19.10 2.55 -1.99
N ARG A 179 -18.18 3.51 -2.11
CA ARG A 179 -17.72 4.27 -0.94
C ARG A 179 -18.77 5.31 -0.58
N GLU A 180 -19.28 5.26 0.64
CA GLU A 180 -20.05 6.37 1.19
C GLU A 180 -19.15 7.60 1.28
N LYS A 181 -19.57 8.70 0.65
CA LYS A 181 -18.77 9.91 0.58
C LYS A 181 -18.68 10.54 1.98
N THR A 182 -17.52 10.42 2.58
CA THR A 182 -17.00 11.42 3.50
C THR A 182 -16.26 12.45 2.64
N GLY A 183 -16.51 13.74 2.84
CA GLY A 183 -15.80 14.78 2.10
C GLY A 183 -14.29 14.55 2.18
N TYR A 184 -13.59 14.66 1.05
CA TYR A 184 -12.13 14.67 1.08
C TYR A 184 -11.65 15.86 1.92
N TYR A 185 -10.65 15.60 2.75
CA TYR A 185 -9.85 16.52 3.57
C TYR A 185 -10.34 16.95 4.96
N ASP A 186 -11.63 17.12 5.27
CA ASP A 186 -12.01 17.67 6.58
C ASP A 186 -13.43 17.32 7.07
N ASP A 187 -14.01 16.17 6.67
CA ASP A 187 -15.41 15.85 7.00
C ASP A 187 -15.57 14.52 7.75
N GLU A 188 -16.28 14.58 8.87
CA GLU A 188 -16.88 13.44 9.55
C GLU A 188 -18.34 13.36 9.11
N LYS A 189 -18.76 12.20 8.61
CA LYS A 189 -20.17 11.97 8.32
C LYS A 189 -20.57 10.59 8.78
N ASP A 190 -21.60 10.52 9.63
CA ASP A 190 -22.17 9.27 10.13
C ASP A 190 -21.11 8.31 10.72
N ASN A 191 -20.15 8.86 11.50
CA ASN A 191 -19.00 8.13 12.07
C ASN A 191 -18.01 7.53 11.05
N PHE A 192 -18.08 7.96 9.80
CA PHE A 192 -17.07 7.64 8.78
C PHE A 192 -16.13 8.82 8.58
N SER A 193 -14.86 8.51 8.34
CA SER A 193 -13.84 9.47 7.91
C SER A 193 -12.77 8.80 7.06
N SER A 194 -11.94 9.60 6.41
CA SER A 194 -10.74 9.09 5.72
C SER A 194 -9.62 8.76 6.71
N ALA A 195 -8.76 7.81 6.33
CA ALA A 195 -7.53 7.51 7.06
C ALA A 195 -6.62 8.75 7.22
N THR A 196 -6.54 9.60 6.18
CA THR A 196 -5.78 10.85 6.21
C THR A 196 -6.29 11.82 7.27
N TYR A 197 -7.61 11.95 7.43
CA TYR A 197 -8.21 12.81 8.44
C TYR A 197 -7.88 12.33 9.87
N ILE A 198 -8.03 11.01 10.12
CA ILE A 198 -7.67 10.43 11.42
C ILE A 198 -6.18 10.66 11.72
N ARG A 199 -5.30 10.48 10.73
CA ARG A 199 -3.86 10.75 10.88
C ARG A 199 -3.58 12.21 11.18
N LYS A 200 -4.25 13.15 10.51
CA LYS A 200 -4.12 14.60 10.77
C LYS A 200 -4.43 14.93 12.23
N ILE A 201 -5.52 14.38 12.77
CA ILE A 201 -5.87 14.55 14.20
C ILE A 201 -4.78 13.98 15.11
N LEU A 202 -4.37 12.72 14.87
CA LEU A 202 -3.42 12.04 15.76
C LEU A 202 -2.03 12.71 15.77
N LEU A 203 -1.59 13.23 14.62
CA LEU A 203 -0.28 13.83 14.42
C LEU A 203 -0.23 15.35 14.72
N ASP A 204 -1.34 16.00 15.06
CA ASP A 204 -1.36 17.45 15.32
C ASP A 204 -0.58 17.83 16.59
N CYS A 205 0.59 18.47 16.47
CA CYS A 205 1.40 18.83 17.64
C CYS A 205 0.74 19.84 18.60
N ASN A 206 -0.36 20.51 18.21
CA ASN A 206 -0.98 21.57 19.00
C ASN A 206 -2.08 21.07 19.97
N GLU A 207 -2.48 19.80 19.88
CA GLU A 207 -3.56 19.23 20.68
C GLU A 207 -3.09 18.19 21.69
N LYS A 208 -3.77 18.10 22.84
CA LYS A 208 -3.48 17.12 23.89
C LYS A 208 -3.91 15.71 23.47
N LYS A 209 -3.29 14.71 24.08
CA LYS A 209 -3.56 13.29 23.81
C LYS A 209 -5.05 12.95 23.96
N GLU A 210 -5.66 13.39 25.06
CA GLU A 210 -7.05 13.07 25.39
C GLU A 210 -8.01 13.64 24.35
N ASP A 211 -7.79 14.89 23.92
CA ASP A 211 -8.63 15.57 22.93
C ASP A 211 -8.58 14.85 21.57
N LYS A 212 -7.38 14.45 21.13
CA LYS A 212 -7.17 13.71 19.89
C LYS A 212 -7.83 12.33 19.90
N LEU A 213 -7.63 11.57 20.99
CA LEU A 213 -8.23 10.26 21.14
C LEU A 213 -9.77 10.36 21.18
N ASN A 214 -10.31 11.33 21.91
CA ASN A 214 -11.76 11.57 21.93
C ASN A 214 -12.33 11.86 20.54
N LYS A 215 -11.64 12.66 19.71
CA LYS A 215 -12.06 12.96 18.34
C LYS A 215 -12.12 11.74 17.42
N ILE A 216 -11.24 10.77 17.61
CA ILE A 216 -11.21 9.58 16.73
C ILE A 216 -12.04 8.40 17.25
N LYS A 217 -12.53 8.48 18.50
CA LYS A 217 -13.18 7.36 19.21
C LYS A 217 -14.32 6.73 18.43
N ASN A 218 -15.13 7.55 17.77
CA ASN A 218 -16.27 7.07 16.99
C ASN A 218 -15.90 6.76 15.54
N LEU A 219 -14.70 7.11 15.07
CA LEU A 219 -14.27 6.96 13.66
C LEU A 219 -13.60 5.61 13.38
N VAL A 220 -13.23 4.89 14.44
CA VAL A 220 -12.52 3.62 14.36
C VAL A 220 -13.20 2.56 15.24
N PRO A 221 -13.10 1.26 14.90
CA PRO A 221 -13.60 0.20 15.77
C PRO A 221 -12.87 0.15 17.11
N GLU A 222 -13.53 -0.36 18.15
CA GLU A 222 -13.02 -0.39 19.53
C GLU A 222 -11.60 -0.99 19.66
N PHE A 223 -11.34 -2.13 19.01
CA PHE A 223 -10.01 -2.75 19.06
C PHE A 223 -8.94 -1.93 18.33
N SER A 224 -9.32 -1.23 17.25
CA SER A 224 -8.44 -0.29 16.56
C SER A 224 -8.15 0.93 17.43
N TYR A 225 -9.16 1.47 18.11
CA TYR A 225 -9.00 2.56 19.07
C TYR A 225 -8.01 2.18 20.17
N LYS A 226 -8.18 1.00 20.78
CA LYS A 226 -7.29 0.50 21.84
C LYS A 226 -5.84 0.43 21.39
N ILE A 227 -5.57 -0.13 20.22
CA ILE A 227 -4.21 -0.21 19.68
C ILE A 227 -3.63 1.20 19.39
N LEU A 228 -4.45 2.13 18.90
CA LEU A 228 -4.00 3.52 18.69
C LEU A 228 -3.70 4.22 20.02
N GLU A 229 -4.49 3.99 21.06
CA GLU A 229 -4.26 4.53 22.40
C GLU A 229 -2.98 3.98 23.04
N GLU A 230 -2.72 2.68 22.89
CA GLU A 230 -1.51 2.00 23.36
C GLU A 230 -0.24 2.47 22.62
N ASN A 231 -0.36 2.78 21.32
CA ASN A 231 0.75 3.27 20.48
C ASN A 231 0.84 4.81 20.45
N PHE A 232 0.06 5.51 21.27
CA PHE A 232 0.06 6.96 21.25
C PHE A 232 1.42 7.53 21.69
N GLY A 233 1.96 8.46 20.90
CA GLY A 233 3.27 9.07 21.13
C GLY A 233 4.45 8.34 20.47
N VAL A 234 4.22 7.19 19.84
CA VAL A 234 5.21 6.46 19.01
C VAL A 234 4.73 6.26 17.58
N PHE A 235 3.76 7.07 17.15
CA PHE A 235 3.30 7.10 15.76
C PHE A 235 4.43 7.54 14.84
N SER A 236 4.45 6.97 13.63
CA SER A 236 5.44 7.33 12.62
C SER A 236 4.85 8.24 11.55
N CYS A 237 5.64 9.24 11.16
CA CYS A 237 5.40 10.11 10.03
C CYS A 237 6.71 10.34 9.25
N LEU A 238 6.63 10.88 8.04
CA LEU A 238 7.79 10.95 7.15
C LEU A 238 8.89 11.86 7.70
N SER A 239 8.53 12.94 8.40
CA SER A 239 9.48 13.89 9.01
C SER A 239 10.36 13.23 10.07
N ASP A 240 9.89 12.19 10.76
CA ASP A 240 10.69 11.44 11.74
C ASP A 240 11.96 10.82 11.13
N PHE A 241 11.92 10.54 9.82
CA PHE A 241 13.00 9.90 9.06
C PHE A 241 13.91 10.91 8.34
N TYR A 242 13.68 12.22 8.51
CA TYR A 242 14.35 13.23 7.71
C TYR A 242 15.88 13.22 7.86
N ASP A 243 16.39 13.01 9.08
CA ASP A 243 17.82 12.85 9.36
C ASP A 243 18.45 11.70 8.56
N LEU A 244 17.76 10.56 8.51
CA LEU A 244 18.20 9.38 7.75
C LEU A 244 18.13 9.61 6.24
N ILE A 245 17.07 10.25 5.76
CA ILE A 245 16.88 10.62 4.36
C ILE A 245 18.00 11.57 3.92
N LYS A 246 18.24 12.64 4.69
CA LYS A 246 19.28 13.64 4.45
C LYS A 246 20.67 13.00 4.45
N TYR A 247 20.97 12.16 5.43
CA TYR A 247 22.23 11.41 5.45
C TYR A 247 22.42 10.57 4.18
N ASN A 248 21.38 9.83 3.76
CA ASN A 248 21.45 8.97 2.58
C ASN A 248 21.64 9.79 1.29
N ILE A 249 20.88 10.87 1.11
CA ILE A 249 21.00 11.78 -0.04
C ILE A 249 22.43 12.36 -0.15
N ILE A 250 22.98 12.86 0.96
CA ILE A 250 24.31 13.48 0.97
C ILE A 250 25.39 12.43 0.67
N LYS A 251 25.32 11.26 1.32
CA LYS A 251 26.32 10.21 1.19
C LYS A 251 26.31 9.55 -0.19
N ASN A 252 25.13 9.33 -0.77
CA ASN A 252 24.93 8.55 -1.98
C ASN A 252 24.54 9.40 -3.19
N TYR A 253 24.90 10.68 -3.20
CA TYR A 253 24.51 11.66 -4.23
C TYR A 253 24.65 11.13 -5.68
N LEU A 254 25.78 10.49 -6.01
CA LEU A 254 26.05 9.98 -7.36
C LEU A 254 25.13 8.80 -7.76
N GLU A 255 24.59 8.08 -6.80
CA GLU A 255 23.70 6.94 -7.02
C GLU A 255 22.23 7.35 -7.13
N LEU A 256 21.86 8.56 -6.68
CA LEU A 256 20.48 9.05 -6.68
C LEU A 256 19.82 8.99 -8.06
N LYS A 257 20.57 9.21 -9.14
CA LYS A 257 20.09 9.09 -10.53
C LYS A 257 19.45 7.73 -10.87
N ASN A 258 19.82 6.68 -10.13
CA ASN A 258 19.33 5.31 -10.32
C ASN A 258 18.07 5.01 -9.50
N ILE A 259 17.67 5.90 -8.59
CA ILE A 259 16.52 5.72 -7.72
C ILE A 259 15.22 5.69 -8.52
N GLN A 260 14.32 4.81 -8.13
CA GLN A 260 13.00 4.65 -8.75
C GLN A 260 12.18 5.95 -8.64
N ASP A 261 11.43 6.28 -9.70
CA ASP A 261 10.61 7.51 -9.87
C ASP A 261 11.40 8.83 -9.97
N LEU A 262 12.73 8.83 -9.77
CA LEU A 262 13.56 10.03 -9.79
C LEU A 262 13.84 10.50 -11.23
N GLU A 263 13.38 11.72 -11.54
CA GLU A 263 13.59 12.41 -12.81
C GLU A 263 14.99 13.02 -12.87
N VAL A 264 15.56 13.07 -14.07
CA VAL A 264 16.89 13.65 -14.30
C VAL A 264 16.92 15.09 -13.81
N GLY A 265 17.90 15.40 -12.98
CA GLY A 265 18.11 16.73 -12.38
C GLY A 265 17.45 16.91 -11.01
N LEU A 266 16.48 16.07 -10.61
CA LEU A 266 15.88 16.15 -9.27
C LEU A 266 16.89 15.76 -8.18
N GLU A 267 17.86 14.91 -8.48
CA GLU A 267 18.98 14.56 -7.60
C GLU A 267 19.79 15.79 -7.16
N ASN A 268 20.00 16.76 -8.06
CA ASN A 268 20.71 18.00 -7.75
C ASN A 268 19.91 18.84 -6.75
N ARG A 269 18.59 18.90 -6.94
CA ARG A 269 17.67 19.65 -6.08
C ARG A 269 17.59 19.03 -4.69
N LEU A 270 17.43 17.70 -4.62
CA LEU A 270 17.45 16.93 -3.38
C LEU A 270 18.74 17.16 -2.60
N TYR A 271 19.89 17.08 -3.27
CA TYR A 271 21.18 17.28 -2.64
C TYR A 271 21.36 18.72 -2.11
N LYS A 272 21.13 19.72 -2.97
CA LYS A 272 21.24 21.14 -2.61
C LYS A 272 20.41 21.45 -1.36
N TYR A 273 19.11 21.15 -1.39
CA TYR A 273 18.22 21.52 -0.29
C TYR A 273 18.39 20.64 0.95
N SER A 274 18.94 19.43 0.81
CA SER A 274 19.38 18.65 1.97
C SER A 274 20.50 19.36 2.73
N LEU A 275 21.37 20.10 2.05
CA LEU A 275 22.44 20.87 2.71
C LEU A 275 21.94 22.18 3.32
N GLU A 276 20.97 22.83 2.68
CA GLU A 276 20.49 24.17 3.06
C GLU A 276 19.43 24.16 4.18
N ASN A 277 18.66 23.08 4.32
CA ASN A 277 17.52 23.03 5.24
C ASN A 277 17.77 22.12 6.45
N LEU A 278 17.28 22.56 7.62
CA LEU A 278 17.27 21.78 8.86
C LEU A 278 15.89 21.20 9.17
N SER A 279 14.81 21.87 8.76
CA SER A 279 13.43 21.37 8.89
C SER A 279 13.07 20.46 7.72
N PHE A 280 12.26 19.44 7.99
CA PHE A 280 11.71 18.61 6.93
C PHE A 280 10.77 19.41 6.03
N GLU A 281 9.96 20.28 6.61
CA GLU A 281 8.96 21.10 5.93
C GLU A 281 9.63 22.05 4.92
N ASP A 282 10.62 22.85 5.37
CA ASP A 282 11.39 23.74 4.50
C ASP A 282 12.09 22.98 3.37
N PHE A 283 12.70 21.84 3.69
CA PHE A 283 13.30 20.96 2.69
C PHE A 283 12.28 20.45 1.66
N PHE A 284 11.13 19.99 2.13
CA PHE A 284 10.10 19.40 1.29
C PHE A 284 9.49 20.44 0.34
N ASP A 285 9.18 21.62 0.86
CA ASP A 285 8.61 22.74 0.09
C ASP A 285 9.60 23.26 -0.95
N GLU A 286 10.88 23.36 -0.61
CA GLU A 286 11.92 23.74 -1.57
C GLU A 286 12.12 22.66 -2.64
N VAL A 287 12.02 21.36 -2.32
CA VAL A 287 12.16 20.31 -3.35
C VAL A 287 10.91 20.20 -4.23
N LEU A 288 9.71 20.40 -3.67
CA LEU A 288 8.44 20.26 -4.36
C LEU A 288 8.34 21.22 -5.56
N THR A 289 7.87 20.71 -6.69
CA THR A 289 7.66 21.51 -7.91
C THR A 289 6.25 21.26 -8.46
N LYS A 290 5.76 22.14 -9.33
CA LYS A 290 4.44 21.97 -9.98
C LYS A 290 4.30 20.68 -10.79
N ARG A 291 5.41 20.08 -11.24
CA ARG A 291 5.42 18.86 -12.05
C ARG A 291 5.31 17.57 -11.22
N ILE A 292 5.69 17.60 -9.95
CA ILE A 292 5.73 16.42 -9.09
C ILE A 292 4.63 16.48 -8.03
N THR A 293 3.86 15.40 -7.89
CA THR A 293 2.85 15.29 -6.83
C THR A 293 3.52 15.04 -5.48
N ILE A 294 2.87 15.47 -4.39
CA ILE A 294 3.35 15.25 -3.01
C ILE A 294 3.70 13.77 -2.80
N SER A 295 2.78 12.85 -3.10
CA SER A 295 3.04 11.41 -2.92
C SER A 295 4.18 10.88 -3.77
N ARG A 296 4.43 11.44 -4.97
CA ARG A 296 5.58 11.02 -5.79
C ARG A 296 6.89 11.49 -5.16
N LEU A 297 6.96 12.71 -4.64
CA LEU A 297 8.13 13.18 -3.91
C LEU A 297 8.37 12.34 -2.65
N GLN A 298 7.33 12.09 -1.86
CA GLN A 298 7.39 11.23 -0.67
C GLN A 298 7.94 9.83 -1.00
N ARG A 299 7.45 9.19 -2.07
CA ARG A 299 8.00 7.92 -2.57
C ARG A 299 9.48 8.01 -2.92
N ILE A 300 9.89 9.04 -3.68
CA ILE A 300 11.31 9.23 -4.04
C ILE A 300 12.20 9.35 -2.80
N LEU A 301 11.75 10.05 -1.75
CA LEU A 301 12.49 10.16 -0.50
C LEU A 301 12.65 8.80 0.20
N LEU A 302 11.58 8.00 0.26
CA LEU A 302 11.64 6.63 0.77
C LEU A 302 12.53 5.73 -0.09
N HIS A 303 12.41 5.80 -1.41
CA HIS A 303 13.22 5.01 -2.34
C HIS A 303 14.71 5.36 -2.19
N SER A 304 15.04 6.64 -2.02
CA SER A 304 16.39 7.09 -1.70
C SER A 304 16.87 6.49 -0.38
N LEU A 305 16.03 6.51 0.65
CA LEU A 305 16.37 5.95 1.96
C LEU A 305 16.65 4.43 1.91
N PHE A 306 15.87 3.68 1.13
CA PHE A 306 15.99 2.21 1.02
C PHE A 306 17.05 1.76 -0.01
N GLY A 307 17.42 2.64 -0.94
CA GLY A 307 18.16 2.24 -2.14
C GLY A 307 17.28 1.48 -3.14
N LEU A 308 15.99 1.81 -3.26
CA LEU A 308 15.11 1.21 -4.26
C LEU A 308 15.41 1.80 -5.65
N THR A 309 16.13 1.04 -6.46
CA THR A 309 16.56 1.47 -7.80
C THR A 309 15.58 1.07 -8.90
N LYS A 310 15.70 1.74 -10.05
CA LYS A 310 15.06 1.37 -11.31
C LYS A 310 15.34 -0.10 -11.66
N THR A 311 16.58 -0.57 -11.46
CA THR A 311 16.97 -1.97 -11.73
C THR A 311 16.23 -2.97 -10.85
N ILE A 312 16.07 -2.70 -9.55
CA ILE A 312 15.28 -3.57 -8.67
C ILE A 312 13.82 -3.59 -9.13
N THR A 313 13.27 -2.40 -9.46
CA THR A 313 11.88 -2.26 -9.93
C THR A 313 11.62 -3.04 -11.23
N GLU A 314 12.53 -2.97 -12.19
CA GLU A 314 12.43 -3.72 -13.45
C GLU A 314 12.39 -5.24 -13.25
N LYS A 315 13.09 -5.77 -12.24
CA LYS A 315 13.09 -7.20 -11.91
C LYS A 315 11.75 -7.65 -11.31
N ILE A 316 11.13 -6.81 -10.49
CA ILE A 316 9.94 -7.17 -9.70
C ILE A 316 8.61 -6.79 -10.36
N LYS A 317 8.58 -5.79 -11.26
CA LYS A 317 7.32 -5.21 -11.75
C LYS A 317 6.34 -6.21 -12.40
N ASN A 318 6.84 -7.34 -12.88
CA ASN A 318 6.06 -8.40 -13.52
C ASN A 318 6.14 -9.77 -12.81
N LYS A 319 6.70 -9.85 -11.59
CA LYS A 319 6.93 -11.14 -10.90
C LYS A 319 6.90 -11.00 -9.38
N VAL A 320 6.09 -11.80 -8.69
CA VAL A 320 6.10 -11.84 -7.23
C VAL A 320 7.09 -12.90 -6.69
N PRO A 321 8.10 -12.49 -5.89
CA PRO A 321 9.16 -13.39 -5.45
C PRO A 321 8.73 -14.34 -4.31
N PHE A 322 7.82 -13.90 -3.44
CA PHE A 322 7.35 -14.68 -2.28
C PHE A 322 6.00 -14.18 -1.79
N VAL A 323 5.29 -15.01 -1.01
CA VAL A 323 4.08 -14.64 -0.28
C VAL A 323 4.40 -14.71 1.22
N LYS A 324 4.56 -13.56 1.89
CA LYS A 324 4.88 -13.52 3.32
C LYS A 324 3.60 -13.37 4.15
N ILE A 325 3.27 -14.39 4.94
CA ILE A 325 2.11 -14.37 5.83
C ILE A 325 2.46 -13.58 7.10
N LEU A 326 1.69 -12.53 7.41
CA LEU A 326 1.82 -11.75 8.64
C LEU A 326 0.96 -12.30 9.76
N GLY A 327 -0.19 -12.89 9.43
CA GLY A 327 -1.06 -13.52 10.42
C GLY A 327 -2.25 -14.22 9.79
N PHE A 328 -2.92 -15.07 10.56
CA PHE A 328 -4.12 -15.78 10.14
C PHE A 328 -5.05 -16.17 11.31
N SER A 329 -6.33 -16.35 11.00
CA SER A 329 -7.36 -16.95 11.88
C SER A 329 -7.33 -18.49 11.79
N GLU A 330 -8.12 -19.17 12.62
CA GLU A 330 -8.32 -20.63 12.51
C GLU A 330 -8.79 -21.04 11.09
N ARG A 331 -9.79 -20.34 10.54
CA ARG A 331 -10.29 -20.54 9.18
C ARG A 331 -9.22 -20.22 8.12
N GLY A 332 -8.41 -19.18 8.36
CA GLY A 332 -7.21 -18.89 7.56
C GLY A 332 -6.21 -20.05 7.56
N GLN A 333 -5.98 -20.68 8.71
CA GLN A 333 -5.10 -21.84 8.84
C GLN A 333 -5.64 -23.05 8.07
N GLU A 334 -6.95 -23.31 8.12
CA GLU A 334 -7.59 -24.35 7.31
C GLU A 334 -7.37 -24.13 5.81
N TYR A 335 -7.50 -22.89 5.34
CA TYR A 335 -7.25 -22.56 3.94
C TYR A 335 -5.79 -22.72 3.54
N LEU A 336 -4.84 -22.27 4.38
CA LEU A 336 -3.42 -22.49 4.12
C LEU A 336 -3.08 -24.00 4.08
N ARG A 337 -3.73 -24.83 4.91
CA ARG A 337 -3.62 -26.30 4.84
C ARG A 337 -4.26 -26.87 3.58
N TYR A 338 -5.36 -26.27 3.11
CA TYR A 338 -5.98 -26.64 1.85
C TYR A 338 -5.06 -26.35 0.66
N LEU A 339 -4.46 -25.15 0.59
CA LEU A 339 -3.53 -24.77 -0.48
C LEU A 339 -2.34 -25.72 -0.61
N LYS A 340 -1.85 -26.30 0.50
CA LYS A 340 -0.78 -27.32 0.51
C LYS A 340 -1.13 -28.61 -0.25
N LYS A 341 -2.42 -28.90 -0.43
CA LYS A 341 -2.92 -30.08 -1.12
C LYS A 341 -3.19 -29.85 -2.60
N ILE A 342 -3.09 -28.60 -3.07
CA ILE A 342 -3.30 -28.24 -4.47
C ILE A 342 -1.96 -28.35 -5.20
N ASP A 343 -2.01 -28.77 -6.47
CA ASP A 343 -0.84 -28.78 -7.35
C ASP A 343 -0.14 -27.42 -7.39
N ASN A 344 1.17 -27.45 -7.66
CA ASN A 344 2.04 -26.27 -7.75
C ASN A 344 2.14 -25.44 -6.44
N TYR A 345 1.89 -26.05 -5.27
CA TYR A 345 2.06 -25.37 -3.96
C TYR A 345 3.43 -24.68 -3.81
N ASN A 346 4.51 -25.34 -4.24
CA ASN A 346 5.87 -24.79 -4.13
C ASN A 346 6.07 -23.52 -4.96
N GLU A 347 5.36 -23.35 -6.09
CA GLU A 347 5.44 -22.14 -6.92
C GLU A 347 4.81 -20.91 -6.25
N ARG A 348 3.93 -21.13 -5.26
CA ARG A 348 3.29 -20.06 -4.48
C ARG A 348 4.28 -19.39 -3.52
N LYS A 349 5.37 -20.06 -3.16
CA LYS A 349 6.44 -19.53 -2.30
C LYS A 349 5.91 -18.87 -1.02
N ILE A 350 4.99 -19.60 -0.35
CA ILE A 350 4.33 -19.14 0.86
C ILE A 350 5.29 -19.30 2.05
N LEU A 351 5.56 -18.19 2.73
CA LEU A 351 6.42 -18.11 3.90
C LEU A 351 5.57 -17.95 5.16
N THR A 352 5.54 -19.00 5.98
CA THR A 352 4.95 -18.98 7.34
C THR A 352 6.01 -19.05 8.44
N SER A 353 7.29 -18.93 8.07
CA SER A 353 8.43 -18.88 8.97
C SER A 353 9.67 -18.45 8.20
N ASN A 354 10.52 -17.63 8.82
CA ASN A 354 11.80 -17.23 8.22
C ASN A 354 12.88 -18.33 8.30
N ARG A 355 12.61 -19.47 8.96
CA ARG A 355 13.62 -20.54 9.16
C ARG A 355 13.97 -21.28 7.87
N ASN A 356 13.01 -21.45 6.96
CA ASN A 356 13.15 -22.30 5.78
C ASN A 356 13.28 -21.49 4.49
N LEU A 357 13.72 -20.23 4.57
CA LEU A 357 13.81 -19.33 3.39
C LEU A 357 14.63 -19.94 2.25
N LYS A 358 15.77 -20.57 2.57
CA LYS A 358 16.67 -21.20 1.58
C LYS A 358 16.10 -22.45 0.92
N GLU A 359 15.07 -23.06 1.51
CA GLU A 359 14.38 -24.21 0.93
C GLU A 359 13.27 -23.79 -0.04
N ILE A 360 12.70 -22.59 0.16
CA ILE A 360 11.53 -22.10 -0.59
C ILE A 360 11.93 -21.10 -1.69
N LEU A 361 12.96 -20.30 -1.44
CA LEU A 361 13.36 -19.18 -2.30
C LEU A 361 14.73 -19.43 -2.95
N ASN A 362 14.87 -18.97 -4.19
CA ASN A 362 16.17 -18.93 -4.85
C ASN A 362 17.02 -17.74 -4.34
N LYS A 363 18.27 -17.64 -4.81
CA LYS A 363 19.21 -16.58 -4.37
C LYS A 363 18.67 -15.16 -4.59
N GLU A 364 18.12 -14.86 -5.76
CA GLU A 364 17.60 -13.53 -6.09
C GLU A 364 16.37 -13.19 -5.23
N GLU A 365 15.52 -14.17 -4.94
CA GLU A 365 14.33 -13.99 -4.09
C GLU A 365 14.70 -13.77 -2.63
N ILE A 366 15.79 -14.39 -2.15
CA ILE A 366 16.35 -14.11 -0.82
C ILE A 366 16.90 -12.68 -0.75
N GLU A 367 17.55 -12.19 -1.81
CA GLU A 367 18.02 -10.79 -1.86
C GLU A 367 16.84 -9.81 -1.78
N LEU A 368 15.74 -10.07 -2.50
CA LEU A 368 14.51 -9.27 -2.43
C LEU A 368 13.82 -9.37 -1.06
N PHE A 369 13.81 -10.56 -0.45
CA PHE A 369 13.30 -10.74 0.91
C PHE A 369 14.11 -9.90 1.91
N ASN A 370 15.44 -9.97 1.84
CA ASN A 370 16.33 -9.21 2.70
C ASN A 370 16.19 -7.70 2.48
N PHE A 371 15.95 -7.24 1.24
CA PHE A 371 15.64 -5.84 0.97
C PHE A 371 14.36 -5.40 1.70
N ASN A 372 13.31 -6.22 1.69
CA ASN A 372 12.09 -5.92 2.43
C ASN A 372 12.30 -5.90 3.95
N GLU A 373 13.10 -6.83 4.48
CA GLU A 373 13.46 -6.83 5.91
C GLU A 373 14.33 -5.64 6.29
N LEU A 374 15.24 -5.19 5.42
CA LEU A 374 16.02 -3.95 5.61
C LEU A 374 15.09 -2.75 5.74
N CYS A 375 14.08 -2.63 4.88
CA CYS A 375 13.09 -1.55 5.02
C CYS A 375 12.40 -1.59 6.39
N SER A 376 12.01 -2.79 6.84
CA SER A 376 11.41 -2.97 8.18
C SER A 376 12.38 -2.60 9.32
N GLN A 377 13.68 -2.88 9.16
CA GLN A 377 14.72 -2.47 10.11
C GLN A 377 14.90 -0.95 10.15
N ILE A 378 14.84 -0.27 9.00
CA ILE A 378 14.89 1.19 8.91
C ILE A 378 13.69 1.80 9.64
N TYR A 379 12.48 1.29 9.40
CA TYR A 379 11.28 1.74 10.11
C TYR A 379 11.46 1.62 11.63
N ARG A 380 12.09 0.54 12.10
CA ARG A 380 12.35 0.29 13.52
C ARG A 380 13.32 1.27 14.20
N ILE A 381 14.04 2.08 13.43
CA ILE A 381 14.88 3.16 13.99
C ILE A 381 14.01 4.23 14.64
N LYS A 382 12.82 4.49 14.08
CA LYS A 382 11.88 5.53 14.56
C LYS A 382 10.62 4.97 15.19
N SER A 383 10.36 3.67 15.08
CA SER A 383 9.21 2.99 15.68
C SER A 383 9.61 1.66 16.31
N SER A 384 9.64 1.60 17.63
CA SER A 384 10.08 0.39 18.34
C SER A 384 9.00 -0.70 18.29
N TYR A 385 9.30 -1.83 17.66
CA TYR A 385 8.53 -3.06 17.79
C TYR A 385 9.43 -4.31 17.59
N ILE A 386 8.95 -5.46 18.09
CA ILE A 386 9.62 -6.75 17.92
C ILE A 386 9.28 -7.30 16.54
N ASN A 387 10.28 -7.43 15.66
CA ASN A 387 10.07 -8.10 14.38
C ASN A 387 9.91 -9.60 14.62
N ILE A 388 8.68 -10.10 14.46
CA ILE A 388 8.39 -11.53 14.60
C ILE A 388 8.60 -12.24 13.26
N GLY A 389 9.41 -13.30 13.27
CA GLY A 389 9.71 -14.11 12.08
C GLY A 389 8.67 -15.20 11.78
N TYR A 390 7.50 -15.11 12.40
CA TYR A 390 6.38 -16.05 12.27
C TYR A 390 5.04 -15.30 12.30
N PRO A 391 3.98 -15.85 11.68
CA PRO A 391 2.67 -15.22 11.64
C PRO A 391 2.00 -15.08 13.00
N ILE A 392 1.24 -14.00 13.19
CA ILE A 392 0.30 -13.85 14.30
C ILE A 392 -0.84 -14.85 14.12
N ILE A 393 -1.14 -15.62 15.16
CA ILE A 393 -2.26 -16.56 15.16
C ILE A 393 -3.37 -15.94 16.01
N LYS A 394 -4.52 -15.69 15.39
CA LYS A 394 -5.75 -15.34 16.11
C LYS A 394 -6.47 -16.65 16.45
N ASN A 395 -6.45 -17.00 17.74
CA ASN A 395 -7.25 -18.09 18.29
C ASN A 395 -8.71 -17.68 18.45
#